data_AF-A0A3B8YXU0-F1
#
_entry.id   AF-A0A3B8YXU0-F1
#
_cell.length_a   1.000
_cell.length_b   1.000
_cell.length_c   1.000
_cell.angle_alpha   90.00
_cell.angle_beta   90.00
_cell.angle_gamma   90.00
#
_symmetry.space_group_name_H-M   'P 1'
#
loop_
_entity.id
_entity.type
_entity.pdbx_description
1 polymer ?
#
loop_
_entity_poly.entity_id
_entity_poly.type
_entity_poly.pdbx_seq_one_letter_code
_entity_poly.pdbx_strand_id
1 'polypeptide(L)'
;TTDLEVDVRIVTATNENLEKAIAHGRFREDLFHRLNEFMIEVPPLRSCKDDIPLYAEHFVDEANAELDKKVRFISAKVFSRLETYSWPGNLRELRNVIRRAVLFSPGDTITLESLPFLSEKSVEENKEADVSLNVSPEEEKEKIVRALEKTKGNKSRAAILLRIDRKTLYNKIRKYGL
;
A
#
# COMPACT_ATOMS: atom_id res chain seq x y z
N THR A 1 5.81 49.29 -12.20
CA THR A 1 6.22 48.13 -11.39
C THR A 1 7.72 48.06 -11.49
N THR A 2 8.43 48.20 -10.37
CA THR A 2 9.89 48.11 -10.33
C THR A 2 10.27 46.65 -10.11
N ASP A 3 11.07 46.10 -11.03
CA ASP A 3 11.58 44.73 -10.92
C ASP A 3 12.59 44.65 -9.76
N LEU A 4 12.47 43.59 -8.95
CA LEU A 4 13.35 43.34 -7.81
C LEU A 4 14.22 42.12 -8.13
N GLU A 5 15.54 42.26 -8.01
CA GLU A 5 16.43 41.09 -8.10
C GLU A 5 16.24 40.20 -6.87
N VAL A 6 16.19 38.90 -7.10
CA VAL A 6 16.01 37.88 -6.06
C VAL A 6 17.01 36.76 -6.28
N ASP A 7 17.73 36.39 -5.23
CA ASP A 7 18.58 35.21 -5.18
C ASP A 7 17.85 34.10 -4.41
N VAL A 8 17.64 32.96 -5.06
CA VAL A 8 16.84 31.85 -4.51
C VAL A 8 17.49 30.50 -4.78
N ARG A 9 17.45 29.64 -3.76
CA ARG A 9 17.76 28.22 -3.90
C ARG A 9 16.47 27.43 -4.05
N ILE A 10 16.30 26.79 -5.20
CA ILE A 10 15.11 25.98 -5.51
C ILE A 10 15.38 24.53 -5.12
N VAL A 11 14.47 23.92 -4.35
CA VAL A 11 14.47 22.49 -4.03
C VAL A 11 13.11 21.93 -4.41
N THR A 12 13.09 20.91 -5.27
CA THR A 12 11.86 20.29 -5.76
C THR A 12 11.84 18.80 -5.45
N ALA A 13 10.65 18.26 -5.20
CA ALA A 13 10.43 16.82 -5.02
C ALA A 13 9.17 16.40 -5.77
N THR A 14 9.20 15.22 -6.37
CA THR A 14 8.07 14.65 -7.11
C THR A 14 8.04 13.12 -6.95
N ASN A 15 6.85 12.55 -6.95
CA ASN A 15 6.63 11.10 -7.01
C ASN A 15 6.33 10.62 -8.44
N GLU A 16 6.22 11.54 -9.40
CA GLU A 16 6.02 11.21 -10.82
C GLU A 16 7.36 11.12 -11.55
N ASN A 17 7.44 10.21 -12.51
CA ASN A 17 8.58 10.16 -13.41
C ASN A 17 8.44 11.30 -14.44
N LEU A 18 9.26 12.35 -14.28
CA LEU A 18 9.21 13.55 -15.11
C LEU A 18 9.57 13.29 -16.57
N GLU A 19 10.48 12.35 -16.86
CA GLU A 19 10.83 11.97 -18.23
C GLU A 19 9.62 11.41 -18.99
N LYS A 20 8.85 10.53 -18.33
CA LYS A 20 7.57 10.05 -18.86
C LYS A 20 6.58 11.21 -19.00
N ALA A 21 6.51 12.12 -18.05
CA ALA A 21 5.59 13.26 -18.13
C ALA A 21 5.91 14.20 -19.32
N ILE A 22 7.20 14.38 -19.65
CA ILE A 22 7.67 15.11 -20.84
C ILE A 22 7.25 14.37 -22.11
N ALA A 23 7.48 13.05 -22.18
CA ALA A 23 7.10 12.24 -23.34
C ALA A 23 5.59 12.27 -23.63
N HIS A 24 4.75 12.47 -22.60
CA HIS A 24 3.29 12.61 -22.74
C HIS A 24 2.83 14.07 -22.90
N GLY A 25 3.75 15.03 -23.04
CA GLY A 25 3.45 16.45 -23.20
C GLY A 25 2.84 17.12 -21.97
N ARG A 26 2.91 16.49 -20.79
CA ARG A 26 2.37 17.05 -19.53
C ARG A 26 3.38 17.91 -18.78
N PHE A 27 4.66 17.81 -19.12
CA PHE A 27 5.73 18.56 -18.47
C PHE A 27 6.63 19.22 -19.49
N ARG A 28 7.13 20.41 -19.14
CA ARG A 28 8.00 21.23 -19.98
C ARG A 28 9.44 20.73 -19.89
N GLU A 29 10.02 20.40 -21.03
CA GLU A 29 11.40 19.90 -21.13
C GLU A 29 12.43 20.94 -20.65
N ASP A 30 12.26 22.21 -21.01
CA ASP A 30 13.18 23.29 -20.62
C ASP A 30 13.22 23.52 -19.11
N LEU A 31 12.08 23.32 -18.42
CA LEU A 31 12.02 23.39 -16.96
C LEU A 31 12.66 22.16 -16.31
N PHE A 32 12.49 20.97 -16.90
CA PHE A 32 13.10 19.74 -16.38
C PHE A 32 14.62 19.86 -16.35
N HIS A 33 15.25 20.35 -17.42
CA HIS A 33 16.71 20.50 -17.45
C HIS A 33 17.24 21.51 -16.43
N ARG A 34 16.45 22.52 -16.02
CA ARG A 34 16.83 23.48 -14.97
C ARG A 34 16.65 22.92 -13.56
N LEU A 35 15.65 22.06 -13.36
CA LEU A 35 15.39 21.44 -12.05
C LEU A 35 16.28 20.22 -11.81
N ASN A 36 16.62 19.49 -12.88
CA ASN A 36 17.32 18.22 -12.82
C ASN A 36 18.85 18.36 -12.93
N GLU A 37 19.43 19.40 -12.32
CA GLU A 37 20.90 19.54 -12.24
C GLU A 37 21.51 18.52 -11.27
N PHE A 38 20.84 18.27 -10.15
CA PHE A 38 21.25 17.27 -9.17
C PHE A 38 20.03 16.52 -8.62
N MET A 39 19.92 15.24 -8.98
CA MET A 39 18.82 14.37 -8.54
C MET A 39 19.25 13.51 -7.36
N ILE A 40 18.42 13.46 -6.33
CA ILE A 40 18.52 12.49 -5.24
C ILE A 40 17.34 11.54 -5.37
N GLU A 41 17.61 10.28 -5.69
CA GLU A 41 16.60 9.24 -5.69
C GLU A 41 16.39 8.73 -4.26
N VAL A 42 15.15 8.86 -3.75
CA VAL A 42 14.79 8.38 -2.42
C VAL A 42 14.37 6.90 -2.53
N PRO A 43 15.11 5.96 -1.93
CA PRO A 43 14.78 4.55 -2.01
C PRO A 43 13.48 4.25 -1.26
N PRO A 44 12.69 3.27 -1.71
CA PRO A 44 11.54 2.80 -0.97
C PRO A 44 11.98 2.03 0.27
N LEU A 45 11.12 1.98 1.29
CA LEU A 45 11.42 1.36 2.58
C LEU A 45 11.80 -0.13 2.44
N ARG A 46 11.21 -0.83 1.47
CA ARG A 46 11.53 -2.24 1.16
C ARG A 46 12.99 -2.50 0.76
N SER A 47 13.71 -1.47 0.32
CA SER A 47 15.13 -1.55 -0.03
C SER A 47 16.04 -1.26 1.17
N CYS A 48 15.51 -0.68 2.25
CA CYS A 48 16.23 -0.27 3.45
C CYS A 48 15.65 -0.99 4.68
N LYS A 49 15.60 -2.33 4.63
CA LYS A 49 14.94 -3.13 5.68
C LYS A 49 15.65 -3.06 7.03
N ASP A 50 16.97 -2.91 7.00
CA ASP A 50 17.80 -2.84 8.21
C ASP A 50 17.51 -1.58 9.05
N ASP A 51 16.90 -0.55 8.44
CA ASP A 51 16.50 0.69 9.14
C ASP A 51 15.09 0.61 9.74
N ILE A 52 14.29 -0.41 9.37
CA ILE A 52 12.90 -0.56 9.84
C ILE A 52 12.81 -0.57 11.38
N PRO A 53 13.69 -1.26 12.12
CA PRO A 53 13.65 -1.24 13.58
C PRO A 53 13.81 0.17 14.15
N LEU A 54 14.76 0.95 13.62
CA LEU A 54 15.03 2.32 14.06
C LEU A 54 13.81 3.23 13.82
N TYR A 55 13.20 3.14 12.63
CA TYR A 55 11.98 3.90 12.33
C TYR A 55 10.80 3.46 13.20
N ALA A 56 10.66 2.16 13.47
CA ALA A 56 9.58 1.64 14.29
C ALA A 56 9.69 2.16 15.74
N GLU A 57 10.88 2.14 16.33
CA GLU A 57 11.12 2.71 17.66
C GLU A 57 10.77 4.21 17.70
N HIS A 58 11.25 4.98 16.72
CA HIS A 58 10.95 6.40 16.63
C HIS A 58 9.43 6.68 16.56
N PHE A 59 8.69 5.91 15.77
CA PHE A 59 7.23 6.07 15.65
C PHE A 59 6.47 5.58 16.89
N VAL A 60 7.03 4.66 17.68
CA VAL A 60 6.46 4.29 18.98
C VAL A 60 6.55 5.46 19.94
N ASP A 61 7.69 6.15 19.99
CA ASP A 61 7.87 7.32 20.85
C ASP A 61 6.93 8.47 20.45
N GLU A 62 6.82 8.75 19.15
CA GLU A 62 5.87 9.74 18.61
C GLU A 62 4.42 9.38 19.00
N ALA A 63 4.02 8.12 18.82
CA ALA A 63 2.67 7.66 19.13
C ALA A 63 2.38 7.63 20.64
N ASN A 64 3.36 7.30 21.48
CA ASN A 64 3.23 7.36 22.94
C ASN A 64 2.96 8.78 23.41
N ALA A 65 3.68 9.76 22.86
CA ALA A 65 3.48 11.18 23.16
C ALA A 65 2.10 11.68 22.68
N GLU A 66 1.65 11.24 21.50
CA GLU A 66 0.34 11.63 20.94
C GLU A 66 -0.84 11.00 21.69
N LEU A 67 -0.72 9.73 22.11
CA LEU A 67 -1.83 8.93 22.66
C LEU A 67 -1.81 8.81 24.19
N ASP A 68 -0.87 9.46 24.87
CA ASP A 68 -0.61 9.34 26.32
C ASP A 68 -0.46 7.88 26.76
N LYS A 69 0.34 7.13 26.00
CA LYS A 69 0.66 5.71 26.23
C LYS A 69 2.12 5.55 26.63
N LYS A 70 2.46 4.38 27.19
CA LYS A 70 3.81 4.05 27.67
C LYS A 70 4.30 2.71 27.13
N VAL A 71 4.14 2.50 25.83
CA VAL A 71 4.60 1.30 25.15
C VAL A 71 6.12 1.36 25.00
N ARG A 72 6.84 0.37 25.52
CA ARG A 72 8.32 0.36 25.55
C ARG A 72 8.93 -0.75 24.73
N PHE A 73 8.20 -1.84 24.51
CA PHE A 73 8.76 -3.04 23.91
C PHE A 73 8.02 -3.40 22.63
N ILE A 74 8.77 -3.78 21.61
CA ILE A 74 8.25 -4.40 20.41
C ILE A 74 8.70 -5.86 20.44
N SER A 75 7.76 -6.80 20.35
CA SER A 75 8.13 -8.21 20.36
C SER A 75 8.94 -8.59 19.11
N ALA A 76 9.91 -9.49 19.25
CA ALA A 76 10.76 -9.93 18.13
C ALA A 76 9.96 -10.44 16.92
N LYS A 77 8.84 -11.12 17.17
CA LYS A 77 7.91 -11.59 16.12
C LYS A 77 7.32 -10.44 15.31
N VAL A 78 7.11 -9.28 15.92
CA VAL A 78 6.63 -8.08 15.23
C VAL A 78 7.73 -7.53 14.33
N PHE A 79 8.97 -7.41 14.79
CA PHE A 79 10.09 -6.96 13.94
C PHE A 79 10.28 -7.84 12.70
N SER A 80 10.33 -9.16 12.87
CA SER A 80 10.43 -10.08 11.74
C SER A 80 9.30 -9.88 10.72
N ARG A 81 8.10 -9.53 11.21
CA ARG A 81 6.95 -9.26 10.34
C ARG A 81 7.06 -7.91 9.63
N LEU A 82 7.52 -6.87 10.33
CA LEU A 82 7.76 -5.55 9.75
C LEU A 82 8.83 -5.63 8.65
N GLU A 83 9.88 -6.43 8.82
CA GLU A 83 10.95 -6.62 7.83
C GLU A 83 10.52 -7.44 6.60
N THR A 84 9.56 -8.36 6.78
CA THR A 84 9.05 -9.22 5.70
C THR A 84 8.05 -8.47 4.83
N TYR A 85 7.36 -7.46 5.36
CA TYR A 85 6.33 -6.72 4.65
C TYR A 85 6.90 -5.80 3.55
N SER A 86 6.15 -5.61 2.46
CA SER A 86 6.62 -4.87 1.28
C SER A 86 6.46 -3.35 1.36
N TRP A 87 5.66 -2.86 2.31
CA TRP A 87 5.41 -1.44 2.58
C TRP A 87 5.07 -0.60 1.34
N PRO A 88 3.94 -0.89 0.64
CA PRO A 88 3.51 -0.10 -0.51
C PRO A 88 3.35 1.40 -0.21
N GLY A 89 2.99 1.77 1.02
CA GLY A 89 2.91 3.17 1.47
C GLY A 89 4.18 3.71 2.16
N ASN A 90 5.30 2.99 2.09
CA ASN A 90 6.60 3.36 2.70
C ASN A 90 6.47 3.77 4.18
N LEU A 91 7.29 4.72 4.63
CA LEU A 91 7.31 5.24 6.01
C LEU A 91 5.96 5.75 6.50
N ARG A 92 5.10 6.27 5.60
CA ARG A 92 3.76 6.75 6.00
C ARG A 92 2.88 5.60 6.47
N GLU A 93 2.96 4.46 5.77
CA GLU A 93 2.26 3.25 6.18
C GLU A 93 2.84 2.69 7.47
N LEU A 94 4.17 2.54 7.56
CA LEU A 94 4.85 2.07 8.78
C LEU A 94 4.42 2.90 10.00
N ARG A 95 4.46 4.24 9.92
CA ARG A 95 4.01 5.12 11.00
C ARG A 95 2.57 4.85 11.41
N ASN A 96 1.65 4.75 10.44
CA ASN A 96 0.24 4.49 10.72
C ASN A 96 0.01 3.11 11.38
N VAL A 97 0.78 2.13 10.93
CA VAL A 97 0.79 0.76 11.46
C VAL A 97 1.25 0.75 12.92
N ILE A 98 2.39 1.37 13.22
CA ILE A 98 2.93 1.45 14.57
C ILE A 98 2.01 2.24 15.50
N ARG A 99 1.52 3.40 15.05
CA ARG A 99 0.55 4.21 15.82
C ARG A 99 -0.71 3.42 16.19
N ARG A 100 -1.24 2.63 15.26
CA ARG A 100 -2.38 1.74 15.54
C ARG A 100 -2.00 0.63 16.54
N ALA A 101 -0.82 0.05 16.41
CA ALA A 101 -0.35 -0.96 17.35
C ALA A 101 -0.26 -0.41 18.79
N VAL A 102 0.25 0.81 18.97
CA VAL A 102 0.30 1.51 20.28
C VAL A 102 -1.11 1.80 20.81
N LEU A 103 -2.06 2.14 19.94
CA LEU A 103 -3.44 2.36 20.33
C LEU A 103 -4.11 1.08 20.85
N PHE A 104 -3.87 -0.04 20.17
CA PHE A 104 -4.48 -1.35 20.49
C PHE A 104 -3.69 -2.17 21.50
N SER A 105 -2.46 -1.78 21.84
CA SER A 105 -1.67 -2.49 22.84
C SER A 105 -2.29 -2.29 24.23
N PRO A 106 -2.70 -3.37 24.92
CA PRO A 106 -3.30 -3.29 26.23
C PRO A 106 -2.30 -2.93 27.34
N GLY A 107 -0.99 -3.02 27.06
CA GLY A 107 0.08 -2.71 28.01
C GLY A 107 1.34 -2.22 27.30
N ASP A 108 2.50 -2.45 27.90
CA ASP A 108 3.76 -1.80 27.50
C ASP A 108 4.46 -2.48 26.30
N THR A 109 3.84 -3.50 25.69
CA THR A 109 4.45 -4.31 24.64
C THR A 109 3.55 -4.43 23.40
N ILE A 110 4.12 -4.17 22.22
CA ILE A 110 3.50 -4.42 20.91
C ILE A 110 3.66 -5.90 20.55
N THR A 111 2.55 -6.61 20.53
CA THR A 111 2.45 -8.01 20.09
C THR A 111 1.79 -8.10 18.71
N LEU A 112 1.91 -9.24 18.03
CA LEU A 112 1.26 -9.46 16.74
C LEU A 112 -0.27 -9.28 16.78
N GLU A 113 -0.89 -9.52 17.93
CA GLU A 113 -2.34 -9.34 18.14
C GLU A 113 -2.77 -7.87 18.01
N SER A 114 -1.88 -6.93 18.36
CA SER A 114 -2.09 -5.49 18.17
C SER A 114 -1.93 -5.04 16.71
N LEU A 115 -1.47 -5.94 15.82
CA LEU A 115 -1.23 -5.72 14.40
C LEU A 115 -2.10 -6.65 13.53
N PRO A 116 -3.44 -6.59 13.61
CA PRO A 116 -4.32 -7.51 12.89
C PRO A 116 -4.16 -7.44 11.37
N PHE A 117 -3.74 -6.29 10.84
CA PHE A 117 -3.49 -6.08 9.41
C PHE A 117 -2.16 -6.66 8.92
N LEU A 118 -1.23 -7.00 9.81
CA LEU A 118 -0.01 -7.75 9.48
C LEU A 118 -0.12 -9.23 9.87
N SER A 119 -1.22 -9.65 10.51
CA SER A 119 -1.50 -11.06 10.81
C SER A 119 -1.54 -11.90 9.52
N GLU A 120 -1.20 -13.19 9.63
CA GLU A 120 -0.85 -14.12 8.53
C GLU A 120 -1.78 -14.10 7.31
N LYS A 121 -3.03 -13.69 7.46
CA LYS A 121 -4.02 -13.60 6.36
C LYS A 121 -3.72 -12.53 5.31
N SER A 122 -3.00 -11.45 5.63
CA SER A 122 -2.83 -10.32 4.69
C SER A 122 -1.63 -10.46 3.74
N VAL A 123 -0.70 -11.39 4.00
CA VAL A 123 0.39 -11.69 3.04
C VAL A 123 -0.07 -12.58 1.89
N GLU A 124 -1.25 -13.20 2.01
CA GLU A 124 -1.92 -13.84 0.88
C GLU A 124 -2.77 -12.86 0.06
N GLU A 125 -3.22 -11.74 0.65
CA GLU A 125 -4.07 -10.76 -0.07
C GLU A 125 -3.27 -9.76 -0.93
N ASN A 126 -1.97 -9.57 -0.69
CA ASN A 126 -1.09 -8.84 -1.60
C ASN A 126 -0.54 -9.70 -2.77
N LYS A 127 -1.08 -10.92 -2.97
CA LYS A 127 -1.00 -11.64 -4.25
C LYS A 127 -2.12 -11.25 -5.23
N GLU A 128 -2.79 -10.11 -5.05
CA GLU A 128 -3.65 -9.50 -6.09
C GLU A 128 -2.85 -8.78 -7.20
N ALA A 129 -1.78 -9.40 -7.68
CA ALA A 129 -1.26 -9.14 -9.03
C ALA A 129 -0.82 -10.43 -9.75
N ASP A 130 -1.09 -11.61 -9.18
CA ASP A 130 -0.93 -12.88 -9.89
C ASP A 130 -1.88 -13.94 -9.30
N VAL A 131 -3.19 -13.71 -9.41
CA VAL A 131 -4.19 -14.77 -9.21
C VAL A 131 -4.27 -15.59 -10.48
N SER A 132 -3.16 -16.23 -10.83
CA SER A 132 -3.11 -17.48 -11.56
C SER A 132 -3.14 -18.62 -10.54
N LEU A 133 -4.24 -18.69 -9.78
CA LEU A 133 -4.64 -19.97 -9.22
C LEU A 133 -5.20 -20.79 -10.39
N ASN A 134 -4.52 -21.89 -10.69
CA ASN A 134 -4.90 -22.92 -11.66
C ASN A 134 -6.28 -23.51 -11.35
N VAL A 135 -7.33 -22.74 -11.59
CA VAL A 135 -8.69 -23.22 -11.84
C VAL A 135 -8.84 -23.12 -13.34
N SER A 136 -9.15 -24.23 -14.01
CA SER A 136 -9.32 -24.22 -15.46
C SER A 136 -10.34 -23.13 -15.82
N PRO A 137 -10.12 -22.28 -16.84
CA PRO A 137 -11.02 -21.18 -17.20
C PRO A 137 -12.49 -21.64 -17.39
N GLU A 138 -12.66 -22.91 -17.72
CA GLU A 138 -13.94 -23.58 -17.88
C GLU A 138 -14.69 -23.82 -16.56
N GLU A 139 -14.00 -24.25 -15.49
CA GLU A 139 -14.63 -24.47 -14.18
C GLU A 139 -15.06 -23.15 -13.53
N GLU A 140 -14.30 -22.09 -13.75
CA GLU A 140 -14.61 -20.76 -13.24
C GLU A 140 -15.84 -20.17 -13.96
N LYS A 141 -15.89 -20.33 -15.29
CA LYS A 141 -17.06 -19.96 -16.10
C LYS A 141 -18.30 -20.72 -15.65
N GLU A 142 -18.18 -22.03 -15.40
CA GLU A 142 -19.32 -22.86 -14.97
C GLU A 142 -19.83 -22.45 -13.58
N LYS A 143 -18.94 -22.13 -12.63
CA LYS A 143 -19.33 -21.61 -11.31
C LYS A 143 -20.07 -20.26 -11.41
N ILE A 144 -19.62 -19.38 -12.30
CA ILE A 144 -20.28 -18.08 -12.54
C ILE A 144 -21.67 -18.29 -13.15
N VAL A 145 -21.81 -19.17 -14.13
CA VAL A 145 -23.11 -19.50 -14.76
C VAL A 145 -24.06 -20.10 -13.73
N ARG A 146 -23.64 -21.11 -12.96
CA ARG A 146 -24.46 -21.73 -11.90
C ARG A 146 -24.88 -20.72 -10.82
N ALA A 147 -24.01 -19.77 -10.48
CA ALA A 147 -24.35 -18.71 -9.52
C ALA A 147 -25.36 -17.71 -10.09
N LEU A 148 -25.27 -17.39 -11.39
CA LEU A 148 -26.23 -16.52 -12.08
C LEU A 148 -27.59 -17.20 -12.25
N GLU A 149 -27.63 -18.50 -12.55
CA GLU A 149 -28.88 -19.28 -12.63
C GLU A 149 -29.58 -19.37 -11.27
N LYS A 150 -28.85 -19.74 -10.22
CA LYS A 150 -29.41 -19.81 -8.84
C LYS A 150 -29.95 -18.47 -8.34
N THR A 151 -29.41 -17.37 -8.83
CA THR A 151 -29.81 -16.02 -8.43
C THR A 151 -30.73 -15.33 -9.44
N LYS A 152 -31.23 -16.07 -10.45
CA LYS A 152 -32.12 -15.57 -11.53
C LYS A 152 -31.59 -14.28 -12.18
N GLY A 153 -30.27 -14.22 -12.43
CA GLY A 153 -29.60 -13.08 -13.07
C GLY A 153 -29.28 -11.90 -12.14
N ASN A 154 -29.51 -12.02 -10.83
CA ASN A 154 -29.14 -10.96 -9.89
C ASN A 154 -27.64 -10.95 -9.60
N LYS A 155 -26.91 -10.12 -10.36
CA LYS A 155 -25.44 -10.00 -10.32
C LYS A 155 -24.89 -9.67 -8.93
N SER A 156 -25.60 -8.89 -8.12
CA SER A 156 -25.18 -8.57 -6.75
C SER A 156 -25.26 -9.79 -5.83
N ARG A 157 -26.34 -10.58 -5.93
CA ARG A 157 -26.47 -11.83 -5.17
C ARG A 157 -25.51 -12.91 -5.65
N ALA A 158 -25.23 -12.97 -6.95
CA ALA A 158 -24.23 -13.90 -7.50
C ALA A 158 -22.82 -13.60 -6.98
N ALA A 159 -22.45 -12.32 -6.88
CA ALA A 159 -21.16 -11.89 -6.32
C ALA A 159 -21.01 -12.31 -4.84
N ILE A 160 -22.07 -12.13 -4.04
CA ILE A 160 -22.10 -12.56 -2.65
C ILE A 160 -21.97 -14.08 -2.53
N LEU A 161 -22.68 -14.84 -3.37
CA LEU A 161 -22.65 -16.31 -3.37
C LEU A 161 -21.28 -16.86 -3.78
N LEU A 162 -20.60 -16.17 -4.69
CA LEU A 162 -19.24 -16.47 -5.13
C LEU A 162 -18.15 -15.88 -4.22
N ARG A 163 -18.53 -15.16 -3.15
CA ARG A 163 -17.61 -14.46 -2.24
C ARG A 163 -16.60 -13.55 -2.94
N ILE A 164 -17.04 -12.88 -4.01
CA ILE A 164 -16.22 -11.92 -4.76
C ILE A 164 -16.87 -10.53 -4.76
N ASP A 165 -16.06 -9.49 -4.92
CA ASP A 165 -16.58 -8.15 -5.11
C ASP A 165 -17.39 -8.04 -6.42
N ARG A 166 -18.40 -7.15 -6.42
CA ARG A 166 -19.26 -6.91 -7.59
C ARG A 166 -18.42 -6.52 -8.81
N LYS A 167 -17.40 -5.69 -8.65
CA LYS A 167 -16.51 -5.25 -9.74
C LYS A 167 -15.74 -6.42 -10.35
N THR A 168 -15.27 -7.35 -9.52
CA THR A 168 -14.59 -8.57 -9.95
C THR A 168 -15.51 -9.48 -10.75
N LEU A 169 -16.76 -9.65 -10.33
CA LEU A 169 -17.75 -10.40 -11.10
C LEU A 169 -18.02 -9.78 -12.47
N TYR A 170 -18.17 -8.45 -12.56
CA TYR A 170 -18.38 -7.75 -13.83
C TYR A 170 -17.19 -7.92 -14.79
N ASN A 171 -15.97 -7.82 -14.28
CA ASN A 171 -14.76 -8.04 -15.08
C ASN A 171 -14.69 -9.48 -15.60
N LYS A 172 -15.04 -10.47 -14.77
CA LYS A 172 -15.08 -11.88 -15.19
C LYS A 172 -16.17 -12.16 -16.23
N ILE A 173 -17.38 -11.63 -16.04
CA ILE A 173 -18.48 -11.74 -17.03
C ILE A 173 -18.04 -11.16 -18.39
N ARG A 174 -17.42 -9.96 -18.39
CA ARG A 174 -16.89 -9.33 -19.61
C ARG A 174 -15.76 -10.14 -20.25
N LYS A 175 -14.89 -10.75 -19.43
CA LYS A 175 -13.78 -11.58 -19.88
C LYS A 175 -14.24 -12.89 -20.53
N TYR A 176 -15.34 -13.48 -20.06
CA TYR A 176 -15.89 -14.74 -20.57
C TYR A 176 -17.04 -14.58 -21.59
N GLY A 177 -17.44 -13.34 -21.90
CA GLY A 177 -18.48 -13.03 -22.90
C GLY A 177 -19.89 -13.46 -22.50
N LEU A 178 -20.21 -13.46 -21.21
CA LEU A 178 -21.53 -13.82 -20.65
C LEU A 178 -22.44 -12.61 -20.41
#